data_AF-V7AJK0-F1
#
_entry.id   AF-V7AJK0-F1
#
_cell.length_a   1.000
_cell.length_b   1.000
_cell.length_c   1.000
_cell.angle_alpha   90.00
_cell.angle_beta   90.00
_cell.angle_gamma   90.00
#
_symmetry.space_group_name_H-M   'P 1'
#
loop_
_entity.id
_entity.type
_entity.pdbx_description
1 polymer ?
#
loop_
_entity_poly.entity_id
_entity_poly.type
_entity_poly.pdbx_seq_one_letter_code
_entity_poly.pdbx_strand_id
1 'polypeptide(L)'
;MFTLQNCHILDKYSSDEVEERIYEGDVYYIEGGEKSEERSLMCGNGIVNGNEGCAVCGNPSSKVCSRCKAIKYCSRTCQHFDWRSGHKFQCHVEKENSNQVVNPENSYELEDNVHSSSPLCLEFYSGSSSSRALIPTSLSQEETKNSNQKEVEEQLRSLKEELTKIKDENKWLQSERDEWEVRTRNSIDRLYSFRKENEHQLFILKHENELMSNAEKKATQMVNSLSQRVQCLQIAVESGVEERQKQEEYIHMLQNDCAKLKIELQEQKKCVKRLTLELDKTKLPVRVTEDTRQKLVNASTEFAAVESNAAAAEVSQPISLSRNPTFTRQGCMICLANEKNMAFGCGHMTCFECGSKIRKCHICRRKITNRIKLFPD
;
A
#
# COMPACT_ATOMS: atom_id res chain seq x y z
N MET A 1 -14.14 31.79 -36.49
CA MET A 1 -12.81 32.23 -36.04
C MET A 1 -12.10 31.03 -35.43
N PHE A 2 -11.01 30.58 -36.06
CA PHE A 2 -9.88 29.76 -35.56
C PHE A 2 -10.18 28.42 -34.85
N THR A 3 -9.58 27.25 -35.13
CA THR A 3 -8.68 26.71 -36.16
C THR A 3 -8.60 25.21 -35.85
N LEU A 4 -8.93 24.33 -36.80
CA LEU A 4 -8.58 22.90 -36.73
C LEU A 4 -7.20 22.74 -37.34
N GLN A 5 -6.17 22.53 -36.51
CA GLN A 5 -4.83 22.23 -36.99
C GLN A 5 -4.67 20.70 -37.05
N ASN A 6 -4.78 20.17 -38.27
CA ASN A 6 -4.28 18.86 -38.64
C ASN A 6 -2.76 18.82 -38.39
N CYS A 7 -2.25 17.83 -37.65
CA CYS A 7 -0.84 17.49 -37.66
C CYS A 7 -0.67 16.09 -38.25
N HIS A 8 -0.05 16.08 -39.42
CA HIS A 8 0.28 14.92 -40.23
C HIS A 8 1.29 14.00 -39.53
N ILE A 9 0.95 12.71 -39.54
CA ILE A 9 1.86 11.59 -39.38
C ILE A 9 2.82 11.60 -40.58
N LEU A 10 4.12 11.62 -40.33
CA LEU A 10 5.15 11.27 -41.31
C LEU A 10 6.10 10.27 -40.67
N ASP A 11 5.91 9.02 -41.05
CA ASP A 11 6.86 7.93 -40.90
C ASP A 11 8.18 8.27 -41.61
N LYS A 12 9.29 8.16 -40.88
CA LYS A 12 10.62 8.00 -41.48
C LYS A 12 11.34 6.85 -40.77
N TYR A 13 11.24 5.68 -41.39
CA TYR A 13 12.23 4.62 -41.28
C TYR A 13 13.56 5.12 -41.86
N SER A 14 14.63 5.00 -41.09
CA SER A 14 16.00 5.01 -41.60
C SER A 14 16.75 3.89 -40.88
N SER A 15 16.99 2.80 -41.62
CA SER A 15 18.04 1.84 -41.30
C SER A 15 19.39 2.54 -41.44
N ASP A 16 20.26 2.42 -40.45
CA ASP A 16 21.58 1.78 -40.61
C ASP A 16 22.44 1.99 -39.35
N GLU A 17 23.32 1.01 -39.14
CA GLU A 17 24.47 0.94 -38.24
C GLU A 17 24.22 0.48 -36.79
N VAL A 18 24.34 -0.84 -36.64
CA VAL A 18 24.55 -1.60 -35.40
C VAL A 18 25.99 -1.40 -34.94
N GLU A 19 26.19 -0.77 -33.78
CA GLU A 19 27.46 -0.83 -33.05
C GLU A 19 27.26 -1.59 -31.73
N GLU A 20 27.94 -2.73 -31.66
CA GLU A 20 27.95 -3.68 -30.55
C GLU A 20 28.71 -3.06 -29.35
N ARG A 21 28.01 -2.73 -28.27
CA ARG A 21 28.66 -2.35 -27.00
C ARG A 21 28.49 -3.45 -25.96
N ILE A 22 29.59 -4.17 -25.76
CA ILE A 22 29.84 -5.13 -24.68
C ILE A 22 29.74 -4.38 -23.34
N TYR A 23 28.84 -4.83 -22.46
CA TYR A 23 28.70 -4.29 -21.11
C TYR A 23 29.47 -5.19 -20.14
N GLU A 24 30.65 -4.75 -19.71
CA GLU A 24 31.40 -5.34 -18.60
C GLU A 24 30.71 -4.96 -17.28
N GLY A 25 30.15 -5.96 -16.59
CA GLY A 25 29.55 -5.79 -15.27
C GLY A 25 30.58 -5.97 -14.17
N ASP A 26 30.77 -4.94 -13.34
CA ASP A 26 31.60 -5.02 -12.14
C ASP A 26 30.94 -5.94 -11.08
N VAL A 27 31.65 -7.01 -10.76
CA VAL A 27 31.34 -7.95 -9.69
C VAL A 27 31.89 -7.40 -8.37
N TYR A 28 31.02 -7.06 -7.41
CA TYR A 28 31.44 -6.76 -6.04
C TYR A 28 31.16 -7.95 -5.12
N TYR A 29 32.23 -8.60 -4.67
CA TYR A 29 32.25 -9.51 -3.51
C TYR A 29 32.28 -8.69 -2.22
N ILE A 30 31.51 -9.10 -1.20
CA ILE A 30 31.78 -8.74 0.20
C ILE A 30 31.81 -10.03 1.03
N GLU A 31 33.00 -10.37 1.52
CA GLU A 31 33.27 -11.41 2.51
C GLU A 31 33.15 -10.83 3.94
N GLY A 32 32.36 -11.51 4.79
CA GLY A 32 32.74 -12.04 6.11
C GLY A 32 33.11 -11.15 7.32
N GLY A 33 32.42 -11.40 8.45
CA GLY A 33 32.96 -11.27 9.83
C GLY A 33 32.06 -10.52 10.84
N GLU A 34 31.19 -11.19 11.61
CA GLU A 34 31.33 -11.57 13.05
C GLU A 34 31.43 -10.38 14.06
N LYS A 35 30.74 -10.23 15.21
CA LYS A 35 29.90 -11.06 16.12
C LYS A 35 29.21 -10.10 17.13
N SER A 36 27.99 -10.41 17.59
CA SER A 36 27.62 -10.54 19.04
C SER A 36 26.09 -10.53 19.29
N GLU A 37 25.59 -11.70 19.70
CA GLU A 37 24.55 -12.01 20.72
C GLU A 37 23.25 -11.20 20.82
N GLU A 38 22.11 -11.86 20.53
CA GLU A 38 20.97 -11.90 21.45
C GLU A 38 20.01 -13.08 21.14
N ARG A 39 20.21 -14.16 21.91
CA ARG A 39 19.24 -15.11 22.48
C ARG A 39 17.87 -15.27 21.77
N SER A 40 17.77 -16.26 20.89
CA SER A 40 16.49 -16.85 20.48
C SER A 40 16.29 -18.20 21.17
N LEU A 41 15.20 -18.32 21.92
CA LEU A 41 14.78 -19.56 22.57
C LEU A 41 14.46 -20.63 21.53
N MET A 42 15.20 -21.74 21.57
CA MET A 42 14.79 -22.99 20.95
C MET A 42 13.80 -23.72 21.87
N CYS A 43 12.71 -24.17 21.28
CA CYS A 43 12.01 -25.40 21.64
C CYS A 43 11.46 -25.95 20.31
N GLY A 44 11.57 -27.21 19.93
CA GLY A 44 12.24 -28.41 20.44
C GLY A 44 11.98 -29.47 19.36
N ASN A 45 12.94 -30.37 19.14
CA ASN A 45 12.77 -31.49 18.21
C ASN A 45 11.65 -32.42 18.71
N GLY A 46 10.59 -32.55 17.91
CA GLY A 46 9.55 -33.55 18.06
C GLY A 46 9.14 -34.02 16.67
N ILE A 47 9.45 -35.28 16.35
CA ILE A 47 8.95 -35.97 15.17
C ILE A 47 7.43 -36.09 15.33
N VAL A 48 6.65 -35.35 14.54
CA VAL A 48 5.20 -35.56 14.39
C VAL A 48 4.88 -35.68 12.91
N ASN A 49 4.75 -36.92 12.47
CA ASN A 49 3.99 -37.25 11.28
C ASN A 49 2.52 -36.92 11.54
N GLY A 50 1.92 -36.04 10.74
CA GLY A 50 0.46 -35.84 10.70
C GLY A 50 0.04 -34.41 10.36
N ASN A 51 -0.56 -34.23 9.18
CA ASN A 51 -1.16 -32.98 8.69
C ASN A 51 -2.23 -32.40 9.65
N GLU A 52 -1.85 -31.59 10.64
CA GLU A 52 -2.79 -30.92 11.57
C GLU A 52 -2.85 -29.39 11.43
N GLY A 53 -1.96 -28.80 10.65
CA GLY A 53 -1.94 -27.37 10.36
C GLY A 53 -2.84 -26.97 9.19
N CYS A 54 -3.13 -25.67 9.11
CA CYS A 54 -3.78 -25.05 7.96
C CYS A 54 -2.91 -25.24 6.71
N ALA A 55 -3.51 -25.71 5.61
CA ALA A 55 -2.78 -25.96 4.36
C ALA A 55 -2.19 -24.71 3.69
N VAL A 56 -2.62 -23.50 4.08
CA VAL A 56 -2.15 -22.24 3.49
C VAL A 56 -1.08 -21.54 4.34
N CYS A 57 -1.24 -21.56 5.66
CA CYS A 57 -0.39 -20.75 6.55
C CYS A 57 0.22 -21.52 7.73
N GLY A 58 -0.01 -22.83 7.83
CA GLY A 58 0.58 -23.69 8.86
C GLY A 58 0.01 -23.53 10.27
N ASN A 59 -0.81 -22.50 10.54
CA ASN A 59 -1.44 -22.31 11.85
C ASN A 59 -2.33 -23.49 12.25
N PRO A 60 -2.44 -23.84 13.55
CA PRO A 60 -3.28 -24.93 14.02
C PRO A 60 -4.72 -24.78 13.52
N SER A 61 -5.32 -25.87 13.02
CA SER A 61 -6.64 -25.81 12.42
C SER A 61 -7.48 -27.05 12.69
N SER A 62 -8.67 -26.84 13.25
CA SER A 62 -9.69 -27.90 13.44
C SER A 62 -10.75 -27.95 12.35
N LYS A 63 -10.83 -26.93 11.47
CA LYS A 63 -11.85 -26.86 10.42
C LYS A 63 -11.33 -27.52 9.15
N VAL A 64 -12.14 -28.39 8.54
CA VAL A 64 -11.81 -29.12 7.31
C VAL A 64 -12.62 -28.63 6.12
N CYS A 65 -12.15 -28.93 4.90
CA CYS A 65 -12.93 -28.74 3.70
C CYS A 65 -14.26 -29.52 3.81
N SER A 66 -15.39 -28.85 3.62
CA SER A 66 -16.72 -29.48 3.75
C SER A 66 -16.99 -30.55 2.70
N ARG A 67 -16.24 -30.56 1.59
CA ARG A 67 -16.38 -31.54 0.51
C ARG A 67 -15.52 -32.77 0.72
N CYS A 68 -14.19 -32.62 0.70
CA CYS A 68 -13.27 -33.77 0.80
C CYS A 68 -12.92 -34.16 2.23
N LYS A 69 -13.12 -33.27 3.22
CA LYS A 69 -12.67 -33.40 4.62
C LYS A 69 -11.17 -33.65 4.84
N ALA A 70 -10.40 -33.80 3.76
CA ALA A 70 -8.97 -34.13 3.79
C ALA A 70 -8.05 -32.95 4.12
N ILE A 71 -8.46 -31.71 3.81
CA ILE A 71 -7.63 -30.51 3.98
C ILE A 71 -8.19 -29.61 5.08
N LYS A 72 -7.30 -29.04 5.92
CA LYS A 72 -7.64 -28.19 7.08
C LYS A 72 -7.36 -26.70 6.82
N TYR A 73 -8.20 -25.81 7.33
CA TYR A 73 -8.06 -24.35 7.20
C TYR A 73 -8.37 -23.57 8.49
N CYS A 74 -7.45 -22.72 8.94
CA CYS A 74 -7.68 -21.89 10.13
C CYS A 74 -8.77 -20.82 9.92
N SER A 75 -9.08 -20.46 8.67
CA SER A 75 -10.06 -19.43 8.31
C SER A 75 -10.72 -19.69 6.95
N ARG A 76 -11.88 -19.05 6.72
CA ARG A 76 -12.56 -19.06 5.42
C ARG A 76 -11.72 -18.40 4.32
N THR A 77 -10.90 -17.42 4.68
CA THR A 77 -9.96 -16.77 3.76
C THR A 77 -8.91 -17.75 3.24
N CYS A 78 -8.31 -18.57 4.11
CA CYS A 78 -7.37 -19.63 3.71
C CYS A 78 -8.08 -20.69 2.85
N GLN A 79 -9.31 -21.09 3.22
CA GLN A 79 -10.09 -22.04 2.42
C GLN A 79 -10.35 -21.52 0.99
N HIS A 80 -10.76 -20.25 0.83
CA HIS A 80 -11.01 -19.67 -0.48
C HIS A 80 -9.75 -19.51 -1.31
N PHE A 81 -8.63 -19.13 -0.67
CA PHE A 81 -7.34 -19.03 -1.33
C PHE A 81 -6.93 -20.38 -1.91
N ASP A 82 -6.90 -21.42 -1.09
CA ASP A 82 -6.54 -22.77 -1.53
C ASP A 82 -7.51 -23.33 -2.59
N TRP A 83 -8.82 -23.06 -2.44
CA TRP A 83 -9.84 -23.41 -3.43
C TRP A 83 -9.56 -22.83 -4.81
N ARG A 84 -9.12 -21.56 -4.88
CA ARG A 84 -8.76 -20.88 -6.14
C ARG A 84 -7.39 -21.31 -6.65
N SER A 85 -6.44 -21.61 -5.76
CA SER A 85 -5.09 -22.04 -6.11
C SER A 85 -5.01 -23.45 -6.68
N GLY A 86 -6.07 -24.26 -6.51
CA GLY A 86 -6.19 -25.52 -7.23
C GLY A 86 -6.92 -26.63 -6.48
N HIS A 87 -7.20 -26.45 -5.18
CA HIS A 87 -7.91 -27.48 -4.41
C HIS A 87 -9.26 -27.85 -5.04
N LYS A 88 -9.95 -26.91 -5.72
CA LYS A 88 -11.19 -27.18 -6.47
C LYS A 88 -11.06 -28.37 -7.45
N PHE A 89 -9.89 -28.57 -8.06
CA PHE A 89 -9.67 -29.62 -9.05
C PHE A 89 -9.26 -30.96 -8.43
N GLN A 90 -8.78 -30.94 -7.19
CA GLN A 90 -8.28 -32.12 -6.46
C GLN A 90 -9.19 -32.50 -5.27
N CYS A 91 -10.25 -31.74 -5.05
CA CYS A 91 -11.20 -31.95 -3.96
C CYS A 91 -12.13 -33.13 -4.28
N HIS A 92 -11.63 -34.34 -4.08
CA HIS A 92 -12.39 -35.57 -4.20
C HIS A 92 -13.09 -35.92 -2.89
N VAL A 93 -14.36 -36.31 -2.98
CA VAL A 93 -15.08 -36.90 -1.85
C VAL A 93 -14.62 -38.36 -1.76
N GLU A 94 -14.02 -38.75 -0.64
CA GLU A 94 -13.80 -40.17 -0.35
C GLU A 94 -15.17 -40.85 -0.29
N LYS A 95 -15.49 -41.64 -1.33
CA LYS A 95 -16.67 -42.51 -1.31
C LYS A 95 -16.35 -43.67 -0.38
N GLU A 96 -16.79 -43.56 0.88
CA GLU A 96 -17.02 -44.77 1.66
C GLU A 96 -18.14 -45.57 0.97
N ASN A 97 -17.81 -46.79 0.59
CA ASN A 97 -18.79 -47.79 0.18
C ASN A 97 -19.76 -48.02 1.34
N SER A 98 -20.99 -47.53 1.22
CA SER A 98 -22.16 -48.13 1.86
C SER A 98 -23.43 -47.68 1.13
N ASN A 99 -24.19 -48.67 0.71
CA ASN A 99 -25.53 -48.57 0.14
C ASN A 99 -26.42 -47.63 0.96
N GLN A 100 -27.07 -46.64 0.32
CA GLN A 100 -28.53 -46.54 0.30
C GLN A 100 -29.02 -45.31 -0.49
N VAL A 101 -30.08 -45.57 -1.24
CA VAL A 101 -30.95 -44.68 -2.01
C VAL A 101 -31.56 -43.61 -1.11
N VAL A 102 -31.46 -42.32 -1.47
CA VAL A 102 -32.61 -41.38 -1.50
C VAL A 102 -32.29 -40.18 -2.42
N ASN A 103 -33.22 -39.84 -3.31
CA ASN A 103 -33.34 -38.53 -3.97
C ASN A 103 -33.71 -37.44 -2.93
N PRO A 104 -33.36 -36.16 -3.12
CA PRO A 104 -34.31 -35.26 -3.80
C PRO A 104 -33.70 -34.12 -4.63
N GLU A 105 -34.57 -33.65 -5.54
CA GLU A 105 -34.52 -32.43 -6.34
C GLU A 105 -34.40 -31.15 -5.49
N ASN A 106 -33.59 -30.18 -5.91
CA ASN A 106 -34.07 -28.92 -6.51
C ASN A 106 -32.97 -27.84 -6.69
N SER A 107 -32.98 -27.26 -7.90
CA SER A 107 -32.92 -25.83 -8.23
C SER A 107 -31.75 -24.98 -7.69
N TYR A 108 -30.83 -24.61 -8.58
CA TYR A 108 -30.87 -23.27 -9.20
C TYR A 108 -29.96 -23.23 -10.44
N GLU A 109 -30.51 -22.71 -11.52
CA GLU A 109 -29.86 -22.51 -12.82
C GLU A 109 -28.77 -21.42 -12.72
N LEU A 110 -27.64 -21.65 -13.38
CA LEU A 110 -26.94 -20.59 -14.09
C LEU A 110 -26.20 -21.23 -15.26
N GLU A 111 -26.69 -20.94 -16.47
CA GLU A 111 -26.05 -21.32 -17.71
C GLU A 111 -24.67 -20.68 -17.84
N ASP A 112 -23.70 -21.46 -18.30
CA ASP A 112 -22.58 -20.95 -19.11
C ASP A 112 -22.16 -22.06 -20.07
N ASN A 113 -22.60 -21.89 -21.32
CA ASN A 113 -22.36 -22.76 -22.45
C ASN A 113 -21.14 -22.27 -23.24
N VAL A 114 -19.96 -22.90 -23.06
CA VAL A 114 -18.87 -22.87 -24.06
C VAL A 114 -18.13 -24.22 -24.08
N HIS A 115 -18.64 -25.11 -24.94
CA HIS A 115 -17.90 -26.08 -25.78
C HIS A 115 -16.80 -26.92 -25.10
N SER A 116 -17.23 -28.01 -24.45
CA SER A 116 -16.40 -29.19 -24.21
C SER A 116 -16.44 -30.08 -25.46
N SER A 117 -15.39 -30.04 -26.28
CA SER A 117 -15.15 -31.07 -27.29
C SER A 117 -14.62 -32.32 -26.60
N SER A 118 -15.52 -33.16 -26.09
CA SER A 118 -15.19 -34.56 -25.79
C SER A 118 -14.98 -35.31 -27.13
N PRO A 119 -13.95 -36.16 -27.25
CA PRO A 119 -13.75 -36.96 -28.46
C PRO A 119 -14.90 -37.97 -28.58
N LEU A 120 -15.58 -37.96 -29.73
CA LEU A 120 -16.57 -38.98 -30.06
C LEU A 120 -15.88 -40.35 -30.12
N CYS A 121 -16.08 -41.18 -29.10
CA CYS A 121 -15.81 -42.60 -29.19
C CYS A 121 -16.88 -43.21 -30.09
N LEU A 122 -16.49 -43.53 -31.33
CA LEU A 122 -17.33 -44.28 -32.27
C LEU A 122 -17.37 -45.74 -31.80
N GLU A 123 -18.33 -46.09 -30.95
CA GLU A 123 -18.64 -47.48 -30.65
C GLU A 123 -19.27 -48.14 -31.89
N PHE A 124 -18.49 -48.97 -32.59
CA PHE A 124 -19.01 -49.87 -33.59
C PHE A 124 -19.77 -51.01 -32.88
N TYR A 125 -21.10 -50.93 -32.89
CA TYR A 125 -21.95 -52.08 -32.62
C TYR A 125 -21.69 -53.16 -33.67
N SER A 126 -21.06 -54.26 -33.27
CA SER A 126 -20.97 -55.48 -34.08
C SER A 126 -22.35 -56.13 -34.15
N GLY A 127 -23.10 -55.81 -35.20
CA GLY A 127 -24.38 -56.45 -35.50
C GLY A 127 -24.17 -57.90 -35.96
N SER A 128 -24.70 -58.83 -35.16
CA SER A 128 -24.85 -60.24 -35.46
C SER A 128 -25.60 -60.46 -36.79
N SER A 129 -24.86 -60.70 -37.87
CA SER A 129 -25.46 -61.12 -39.14
C SER A 129 -25.40 -62.64 -39.23
N SER A 130 -26.56 -63.25 -38.99
CA SER A 130 -26.88 -64.63 -39.28
C SER A 130 -26.63 -64.95 -40.75
N SER A 131 -25.71 -65.88 -41.05
CA SER A 131 -25.61 -66.48 -42.38
C SER A 131 -26.03 -67.95 -42.31
N ARG A 132 -27.22 -68.18 -42.87
CA ARG A 132 -27.78 -69.49 -43.22
C ARG A 132 -26.78 -70.35 -43.98
N ALA A 133 -26.71 -71.62 -43.58
CA ALA A 133 -26.11 -72.69 -44.34
C ALA A 133 -26.74 -72.80 -45.74
N LEU A 134 -25.88 -72.86 -46.77
CA LEU A 134 -26.25 -73.34 -48.09
C LEU A 134 -25.42 -74.59 -48.38
N ILE A 135 -26.12 -75.72 -48.55
CA ILE A 135 -25.58 -76.97 -49.08
C ILE A 135 -25.53 -76.84 -50.62
N PRO A 136 -24.42 -77.19 -51.27
CA PRO A 136 -24.45 -77.46 -52.71
C PRO A 136 -24.64 -78.96 -52.97
N THR A 137 -25.79 -79.31 -53.54
CA THR A 137 -26.03 -80.60 -54.19
C THR A 137 -25.32 -80.60 -55.55
N SER A 138 -24.61 -81.70 -55.82
CA SER A 138 -23.88 -82.03 -57.04
C SER A 138 -24.73 -82.05 -58.32
N LEU A 139 -24.18 -81.61 -59.46
CA LEU A 139 -24.35 -82.24 -60.78
C LEU A 139 -23.36 -81.69 -61.85
N SER A 140 -22.92 -82.61 -62.72
CA SER A 140 -21.94 -82.57 -63.84
C SER A 140 -22.06 -81.35 -64.76
N GLN A 141 -20.97 -80.77 -65.29
CA GLN A 141 -20.30 -81.20 -66.53
C GLN A 141 -18.78 -80.94 -66.49
N GLU A 142 -17.96 -81.94 -66.79
CA GLU A 142 -16.53 -81.87 -67.11
C GLU A 142 -16.46 -81.61 -68.61
N GLU A 143 -16.02 -80.45 -69.11
CA GLU A 143 -14.67 -80.32 -69.70
C GLU A 143 -14.29 -78.83 -69.95
N THR A 144 -15.15 -77.86 -69.62
CA THR A 144 -14.81 -76.41 -69.58
C THR A 144 -14.45 -75.89 -68.19
N LYS A 145 -14.66 -76.71 -67.14
CA LYS A 145 -14.43 -76.35 -65.73
C LYS A 145 -12.96 -76.07 -65.39
N ASN A 146 -12.02 -76.74 -66.05
CA ASN A 146 -10.60 -76.64 -65.70
C ASN A 146 -9.96 -75.28 -66.08
N SER A 147 -10.44 -74.63 -67.13
CA SER A 147 -9.95 -73.29 -67.54
C SER A 147 -10.51 -72.21 -66.61
N ASN A 148 -11.82 -72.23 -66.37
CA ASN A 148 -12.50 -71.26 -65.51
C ASN A 148 -12.08 -71.42 -64.03
N GLN A 149 -11.78 -72.64 -63.57
CA GLN A 149 -11.31 -72.87 -62.21
C GLN A 149 -9.92 -72.29 -61.96
N LYS A 150 -8.98 -72.44 -62.91
CA LYS A 150 -7.65 -71.84 -62.82
C LYS A 150 -7.72 -70.32 -62.80
N GLU A 151 -8.61 -69.72 -63.58
CA GLU A 151 -8.81 -68.26 -63.60
C GLU A 151 -9.38 -67.74 -62.27
N VAL A 152 -10.34 -68.45 -61.68
CA VAL A 152 -10.88 -68.13 -60.35
C VAL A 152 -9.80 -68.29 -59.25
N GLU A 153 -8.96 -69.32 -59.33
CA GLU A 153 -7.85 -69.53 -58.39
C GLU A 153 -6.77 -68.44 -58.49
N GLU A 154 -6.50 -67.93 -59.69
CA GLU A 154 -5.60 -66.80 -59.92
C GLU A 154 -6.16 -65.50 -59.34
N GLN A 155 -7.43 -65.21 -59.62
CA GLN A 155 -8.13 -64.04 -59.06
C GLN A 155 -8.15 -64.08 -57.53
N LEU A 156 -8.40 -65.26 -56.95
CA LEU A 156 -8.38 -65.43 -55.50
C LEU A 156 -6.98 -65.27 -54.90
N ARG A 157 -5.92 -65.61 -55.64
CA ARG A 157 -4.53 -65.33 -55.22
C ARG A 157 -4.23 -63.84 -55.27
N SER A 158 -4.62 -63.16 -56.36
CA SER A 158 -4.47 -61.71 -56.52
C SER A 158 -5.20 -60.94 -55.41
N LEU A 159 -6.47 -61.25 -55.16
CA LEU A 159 -7.25 -60.63 -54.09
C LEU A 159 -6.67 -60.88 -52.69
N LYS A 160 -6.06 -62.05 -52.46
CA LYS A 160 -5.36 -62.33 -51.19
C LYS A 160 -4.12 -61.46 -51.04
N GLU A 161 -3.34 -61.27 -52.10
CA GLU A 161 -2.17 -60.40 -52.09
C GLU A 161 -2.55 -58.93 -51.85
N GLU A 162 -3.59 -58.44 -52.54
CA GLU A 162 -4.14 -57.11 -52.29
C GLU A 162 -4.63 -56.95 -50.86
N LEU A 163 -5.34 -57.95 -50.31
CA LEU A 163 -5.79 -57.94 -48.91
C LEU A 163 -4.61 -57.87 -47.93
N THR A 164 -3.52 -58.58 -48.21
CA THR A 164 -2.31 -58.49 -47.35
C THR A 164 -1.67 -57.11 -47.42
N LYS A 165 -1.59 -56.50 -48.62
CA LYS A 165 -1.07 -55.15 -48.81
C LYS A 165 -1.91 -54.12 -48.06
N ILE A 166 -3.24 -54.18 -48.21
CA ILE A 166 -4.19 -53.30 -47.49
C ILE A 166 -4.06 -53.49 -45.98
N LYS A 167 -3.84 -54.72 -45.51
CA LYS A 167 -3.68 -54.99 -44.07
C LYS A 167 -2.41 -54.36 -43.51
N ASP A 168 -1.30 -54.43 -44.24
CA ASP A 168 -0.04 -53.84 -43.80
C ASP A 168 -0.06 -52.31 -43.90
N GLU A 169 -0.71 -51.76 -44.93
CA GLU A 169 -0.97 -50.32 -45.02
C GLU A 169 -1.83 -49.81 -43.85
N ASN A 170 -2.88 -50.55 -43.47
CA ASN A 170 -3.68 -50.20 -42.29
C ASN A 170 -2.87 -50.24 -40.99
N LYS A 171 -1.99 -51.22 -40.80
CA LYS A 171 -1.11 -51.24 -39.61
C LYS A 171 -0.16 -50.04 -39.59
N TRP A 172 0.37 -49.67 -40.76
CA TRP A 172 1.23 -48.49 -40.88
C TRP A 172 0.46 -47.20 -40.54
N LEU A 173 -0.73 -47.01 -41.13
CA LEU A 173 -1.61 -45.87 -40.85
C LEU A 173 -2.04 -45.81 -39.37
N GLN A 174 -2.28 -46.96 -38.73
CA GLN A 174 -2.56 -47.03 -37.30
C GLN A 174 -1.38 -46.57 -36.45
N SER A 175 -0.16 -46.99 -36.81
CA SER A 175 1.07 -46.59 -36.11
C SER A 175 1.31 -45.08 -36.26
N GLU A 176 1.12 -44.54 -37.46
CA GLU A 176 1.23 -43.10 -37.74
C GLU A 176 0.19 -42.30 -36.93
N ARG A 177 -1.08 -42.75 -36.91
CA ARG A 177 -2.13 -42.15 -36.07
C ARG A 177 -1.73 -42.10 -34.61
N ASP A 178 -1.23 -43.21 -34.05
CA ASP A 178 -0.85 -43.30 -32.64
C ASP A 178 0.33 -42.37 -32.32
N GLU A 179 1.27 -42.21 -33.25
CA GLU A 179 2.36 -41.23 -33.14
C GLU A 179 1.83 -39.79 -33.08
N TRP A 180 0.92 -39.42 -33.98
CA TRP A 180 0.29 -38.11 -33.99
C TRP A 180 -0.56 -37.85 -32.74
N GLU A 181 -1.20 -38.88 -32.20
CA GLU A 181 -1.96 -38.79 -30.96
C GLU A 181 -1.03 -38.45 -29.78
N VAL A 182 0.10 -39.15 -29.65
CA VAL A 182 1.11 -38.88 -28.61
C VAL A 182 1.70 -37.48 -28.77
N ARG A 183 2.04 -37.07 -29.99
CA ARG A 183 2.56 -35.73 -30.28
C ARG A 183 1.57 -34.64 -29.87
N THR A 184 0.29 -34.83 -30.17
CA THR A 184 -0.78 -33.89 -29.81
C THR A 184 -0.96 -33.83 -28.30
N ARG A 185 -0.98 -34.98 -27.61
CA ARG A 185 -1.08 -35.05 -26.15
C ARG A 185 0.07 -34.31 -25.45
N ASN A 186 1.30 -34.57 -25.88
CA ASN A 186 2.49 -33.89 -25.35
C ASN A 186 2.45 -32.37 -25.59
N SER A 187 1.94 -31.93 -26.74
CA SER A 187 1.74 -30.51 -27.04
C SER A 187 0.71 -29.88 -26.09
N ILE A 188 -0.42 -30.54 -25.87
CA ILE A 188 -1.47 -30.11 -24.95
C ILE A 188 -0.92 -29.98 -23.52
N ASP A 189 -0.18 -30.97 -23.03
CA ASP A 189 0.38 -30.97 -21.68
C ASP A 189 1.37 -29.82 -21.45
N ARG A 190 2.19 -29.50 -22.47
CA ARG A 190 3.08 -28.35 -22.46
C ARG A 190 2.31 -27.04 -22.40
N LEU A 191 1.29 -26.88 -23.24
CA LEU A 191 0.44 -25.68 -23.26
C LEU A 191 -0.31 -25.50 -21.95
N TYR A 192 -0.81 -26.58 -21.35
CA TYR A 192 -1.47 -26.55 -20.05
C TYR A 192 -0.50 -26.11 -18.94
N SER A 193 0.70 -26.69 -18.91
CA SER A 193 1.73 -26.33 -17.93
C SER A 193 2.16 -24.86 -18.08
N PHE A 194 2.37 -24.40 -19.30
CA PHE A 194 2.69 -23.00 -19.58
C PHE A 194 1.56 -22.06 -19.15
N ARG A 195 0.30 -22.40 -19.45
CA ARG A 195 -0.86 -21.62 -19.00
C ARG A 195 -0.90 -21.50 -17.49
N LYS A 196 -0.73 -22.61 -16.77
CA LYS A 196 -0.75 -22.64 -15.30
C LYS A 196 0.36 -21.78 -14.70
N GLU A 197 1.56 -21.83 -15.27
CA GLU A 197 2.68 -20.97 -14.85
C GLU A 197 2.34 -19.48 -15.07
N ASN A 198 1.82 -19.12 -16.25
CA ASN A 198 1.42 -17.73 -16.53
C ASN A 198 0.29 -17.25 -15.60
N GLU A 199 -0.68 -18.11 -15.28
CA GLU A 199 -1.73 -17.78 -14.32
C GLU A 199 -1.16 -17.52 -12.92
N HIS A 200 -0.16 -18.29 -12.49
CA HIS A 200 0.52 -18.07 -11.22
C HIS A 200 1.31 -16.75 -11.22
N GLN A 201 2.07 -16.47 -12.27
CA GLN A 201 2.80 -15.20 -12.41
C GLN A 201 1.85 -14.01 -12.42
N LEU A 202 0.73 -14.10 -13.14
CA LEU A 202 -0.30 -13.08 -13.14
C LEU A 202 -0.91 -12.86 -11.75
N PHE A 203 -1.06 -13.93 -10.96
CA PHE A 203 -1.52 -13.83 -9.59
C PHE A 203 -0.52 -13.08 -8.69
N ILE A 204 0.78 -13.37 -8.81
CA ILE A 204 1.85 -12.67 -8.09
C ILE A 204 1.82 -11.18 -8.44
N LEU A 205 1.84 -10.85 -9.73
CA LEU A 205 1.84 -9.46 -10.19
C LEU A 205 0.60 -8.69 -9.71
N LYS A 206 -0.57 -9.32 -9.70
CA LYS A 206 -1.79 -8.71 -9.14
C LYS A 206 -1.64 -8.39 -7.66
N HIS A 207 -1.06 -9.29 -6.88
CA HIS A 207 -0.82 -9.08 -5.46
C HIS A 207 0.21 -7.97 -5.21
N GLU A 208 1.31 -7.96 -5.95
CA GLU A 208 2.32 -6.90 -5.86
C GLU A 208 1.74 -5.54 -6.23
N ASN A 209 0.94 -5.46 -7.29
CA ASN A 209 0.28 -4.22 -7.69
C ASN A 209 -0.68 -3.71 -6.59
N GLU A 210 -1.39 -4.60 -5.90
CA GLU A 210 -2.25 -4.23 -4.77
C GLU A 210 -1.43 -3.71 -3.58
N LEU A 211 -0.28 -4.33 -3.27
CA LEU A 211 0.63 -3.83 -2.24
C LEU A 211 1.16 -2.44 -2.58
N MET A 212 1.57 -2.22 -3.83
CA MET A 212 2.06 -0.92 -4.31
C MET A 212 0.97 0.14 -4.27
N SER A 213 -0.23 -0.16 -4.77
CA SER A 213 -1.40 0.72 -4.70
C SER A 213 -1.73 1.12 -3.25
N ASN A 214 -1.65 0.18 -2.31
CA ASN A 214 -1.88 0.46 -0.89
C ASN A 214 -0.76 1.31 -0.26
N ALA A 215 0.49 1.09 -0.64
CA ALA A 215 1.62 1.93 -0.22
C ALA A 215 1.48 3.36 -0.76
N GLU A 216 1.12 3.51 -2.03
CA GLU A 216 0.88 4.79 -2.69
C GLU A 216 -0.25 5.56 -2.01
N LYS A 217 -1.39 4.93 -1.74
CA LYS A 217 -2.51 5.55 -1.01
C LYS A 217 -2.08 6.08 0.35
N LYS A 218 -1.28 5.32 1.10
CA LYS A 218 -0.75 5.76 2.41
C LYS A 218 0.20 6.95 2.27
N ALA A 219 1.10 6.91 1.28
CA ALA A 219 2.01 8.01 1.00
C ALA A 219 1.23 9.29 0.66
N THR A 220 0.25 9.18 -0.25
CA THR A 220 -0.62 10.29 -0.64
C THR A 220 -1.40 10.87 0.55
N GLN A 221 -1.95 10.03 1.43
CA GLN A 221 -2.60 10.50 2.66
C GLN A 221 -1.65 11.28 3.57
N MET A 222 -0.42 10.80 3.74
CA MET A 222 0.60 11.49 4.53
C MET A 222 0.98 12.83 3.91
N VAL A 223 1.20 12.88 2.60
CA VAL A 223 1.50 14.13 1.88
C VAL A 223 0.35 15.13 2.05
N ASN A 224 -0.90 14.71 1.88
CA ASN A 224 -2.07 15.57 2.06
C ASN A 224 -2.17 16.13 3.48
N SER A 225 -1.94 15.29 4.50
CA SER A 225 -1.96 15.73 5.90
C SER A 225 -0.84 16.74 6.20
N LEU A 226 0.36 16.52 5.67
CA LEU A 226 1.48 17.44 5.81
C LEU A 226 1.22 18.76 5.06
N SER A 227 0.68 18.68 3.84
CA SER A 227 0.32 19.85 3.04
C SER A 227 -0.68 20.74 3.78
N GLN A 228 -1.73 20.17 4.35
CA GLN A 228 -2.71 20.91 5.16
C GLN A 228 -2.05 21.58 6.37
N ARG A 229 -1.15 20.87 7.07
CA ARG A 229 -0.43 21.45 8.22
C ARG A 229 0.47 22.60 7.82
N VAL A 230 1.18 22.47 6.70
CA VAL A 230 2.03 23.54 6.16
C VAL A 230 1.16 24.75 5.79
N GLN A 231 0.02 24.54 5.14
CA GLN A 231 -0.91 25.61 4.80
C GLN A 231 -1.44 26.34 6.03
N CYS A 232 -1.84 25.62 7.09
CA CYS A 232 -2.26 26.26 8.33
C CYS A 232 -1.14 27.06 9.00
N LEU A 233 0.10 26.55 8.98
CA LEU A 233 1.26 27.26 9.52
C LEU A 233 1.59 28.51 8.71
N GLN A 234 1.48 28.44 7.38
CA GLN A 234 1.69 29.57 6.49
C GLN A 234 0.73 30.72 6.83
N ILE A 235 -0.57 30.43 6.96
CA ILE A 235 -1.59 31.41 7.35
C ILE A 235 -1.30 32.01 8.73
N ALA A 236 -0.89 31.17 9.70
CA ALA A 236 -0.56 31.64 11.05
C ALA A 236 0.67 32.57 11.07
N VAL A 237 1.67 32.29 10.23
CA VAL A 237 2.85 33.15 10.08
C VAL A 237 2.47 34.47 9.44
N GLU A 238 1.70 34.45 8.35
CA GLU A 238 1.25 35.65 7.63
C GLU A 238 0.46 36.59 8.56
N SER A 239 -0.57 36.06 9.24
CA SER A 239 -1.35 36.85 10.20
C SER A 239 -0.52 37.38 11.38
N GLY A 240 0.47 36.62 11.85
CA GLY A 240 1.40 37.08 12.88
C GLY A 240 2.36 38.18 12.41
N VAL A 241 2.73 38.19 11.12
CA VAL A 241 3.54 39.26 10.51
C VAL A 241 2.71 40.54 10.39
N GLU A 242 1.46 40.44 9.91
CA GLU A 242 0.55 41.58 9.83
C GLU A 242 0.30 42.24 11.19
N GLU A 243 0.08 41.44 12.24
CA GLU A 243 -0.12 41.95 13.59
C GLU A 243 1.14 42.65 14.14
N ARG A 244 2.33 42.08 13.89
CA ARG A 244 3.60 42.72 14.29
C ARG A 244 3.79 44.06 13.59
N GLN A 245 3.44 44.15 12.31
CA GLN A 245 3.54 45.40 11.56
C GLN A 245 2.65 46.50 12.19
N LYS A 246 1.41 46.18 12.56
CA LYS A 246 0.53 47.12 13.27
C LYS A 246 1.11 47.59 14.61
N GLN A 247 1.73 46.67 15.35
CA GLN A 247 2.39 47.00 16.63
C GLN A 247 3.60 47.92 16.42
N GLU A 248 4.41 47.68 15.38
CA GLU A 248 5.55 48.53 15.01
C GLU A 248 5.10 49.95 14.63
N GLU A 249 4.02 50.07 13.85
CA GLU A 249 3.41 51.37 13.50
C GLU A 249 2.92 52.12 14.74
N TYR A 250 2.26 51.41 15.67
CA TYR A 250 1.79 51.99 16.94
C TYR A 250 2.95 52.44 17.84
N ILE A 251 4.02 51.64 17.95
CA ILE A 251 5.23 52.01 18.70
C ILE A 251 5.85 53.26 18.10
N HIS A 252 5.98 53.34 16.77
CA HIS A 252 6.52 54.52 16.10
C HIS A 252 5.70 55.78 16.37
N MET A 253 4.36 55.66 16.38
CA MET A 253 3.46 56.75 16.75
C MET A 253 3.71 57.23 18.19
N LEU A 254 3.78 56.30 19.16
CA LEU A 254 4.07 56.64 20.55
C LEU A 254 5.45 57.29 20.72
N GLN A 255 6.46 56.82 20.01
CA GLN A 255 7.80 57.42 20.01
C GLN A 255 7.77 58.87 19.54
N ASN A 256 6.99 59.17 18.48
CA ASN A 256 6.81 60.53 17.99
C ASN A 256 6.09 61.43 19.01
N ASP A 257 5.05 60.93 19.67
CA ASP A 257 4.33 61.67 20.71
C ASP A 257 5.23 61.94 21.93
N CYS A 258 6.01 60.94 22.37
CA CYS A 258 7.01 61.10 23.42
C CYS A 258 8.07 62.15 23.04
N ALA A 259 8.53 62.16 21.78
CA ALA A 259 9.49 63.16 21.30
C ALA A 259 8.89 64.57 21.34
N LYS A 260 7.62 64.73 20.94
CA LYS A 260 6.91 66.00 20.99
C LYS A 260 6.74 66.51 22.42
N LEU A 261 6.27 65.66 23.34
CA LEU A 261 6.13 66.01 24.76
C LEU A 261 7.47 66.37 25.41
N LYS A 262 8.56 65.71 24.99
CA LYS A 262 9.91 66.03 25.47
C LYS A 262 10.35 67.43 25.05
N ILE A 263 10.07 67.83 23.81
CA ILE A 263 10.34 69.20 23.32
C ILE A 263 9.53 70.21 24.12
N GLU A 264 8.22 69.98 24.27
CA GLU A 264 7.33 70.88 25.01
C GLU A 264 7.75 71.02 26.49
N LEU A 265 8.11 69.92 27.14
CA LEU A 265 8.67 69.95 28.50
C LEU A 265 9.96 70.78 28.57
N GLN A 266 10.84 70.66 27.57
CA GLN A 266 12.07 71.44 27.51
C GLN A 266 11.78 72.95 27.34
N GLU A 267 10.76 73.32 26.58
CA GLU A 267 10.29 74.69 26.42
C GLU A 267 9.69 75.25 27.72
N GLN A 268 8.85 74.47 28.40
CA GLN A 268 8.29 74.83 29.71
C GLN A 268 9.41 75.04 30.74
N LYS A 269 10.42 74.17 30.77
CA LYS A 269 11.62 74.34 31.63
C LYS A 269 12.35 75.65 31.34
N LYS A 270 12.50 76.04 30.07
CA LYS A 270 13.10 77.33 29.69
C LYS A 270 12.23 78.51 30.15
N CYS A 271 10.90 78.40 30.05
CA CYS A 271 9.95 79.41 30.51
C CYS A 271 10.04 79.63 32.02
N VAL A 272 9.97 78.55 32.82
CA VAL A 272 10.08 78.60 34.29
C VAL A 272 11.40 79.25 34.71
N LYS A 273 12.53 78.83 34.13
CA LYS A 273 13.85 79.42 34.42
C LYS A 273 13.88 80.94 34.19
N ARG A 274 13.24 81.43 33.12
CA ARG A 274 13.14 82.87 32.84
C ARG A 274 12.31 83.60 33.89
N LEU A 275 11.14 83.06 34.26
CA LEU A 275 10.26 83.65 35.26
C LEU A 275 10.93 83.71 36.65
N THR A 276 11.69 82.68 37.04
CA THR A 276 12.46 82.69 38.30
C THR A 276 13.51 83.81 38.31
N LEU A 277 14.24 84.01 37.22
CA LEU A 277 15.21 85.11 37.09
C LEU A 277 14.57 86.49 37.16
N GLU A 278 13.38 86.67 36.57
CA GLU A 278 12.64 87.94 36.66
C GLU A 278 12.10 88.19 38.08
N LEU A 279 11.64 87.15 38.77
CA LEU A 279 11.21 87.24 40.18
C LEU A 279 12.38 87.68 41.09
N ASP A 280 13.57 87.11 40.89
CA ASP A 280 14.76 87.46 41.67
C ASP A 280 15.22 88.92 41.43
N LYS A 281 14.96 89.50 40.25
CA LYS A 281 15.27 90.90 39.93
C LYS A 281 14.28 91.88 40.58
N THR A 282 13.04 91.48 40.82
CA THR A 282 12.02 92.34 41.44
C THR A 282 12.21 92.44 42.97
N LYS A 283 12.76 93.57 43.45
CA LYS A 283 12.83 93.89 44.89
C LYS A 283 11.43 94.19 45.45
N LEU A 284 10.71 93.19 45.96
CA LEU A 284 9.42 93.35 46.65
C LEU A 284 9.43 92.72 48.07
N PRO A 285 8.57 93.17 49.01
CA PRO A 285 8.68 92.86 50.44
C PRO A 285 8.47 91.37 50.80
N VAL A 286 9.59 90.79 51.24
CA VAL A 286 9.99 89.52 51.88
C VAL A 286 8.95 88.60 52.59
N ARG A 287 7.64 88.86 52.69
CA ARG A 287 6.73 87.97 53.46
C ARG A 287 5.61 87.27 52.68
N VAL A 288 5.30 87.70 51.44
CA VAL A 288 4.23 87.08 50.63
C VAL A 288 4.76 86.33 49.40
N THR A 289 6.01 86.59 49.00
CA THR A 289 6.64 86.02 47.78
C THR A 289 7.45 84.75 48.04
N GLU A 290 7.84 84.47 49.28
CA GLU A 290 8.68 83.31 49.59
C GLU A 290 7.93 81.98 49.41
N ASP A 291 6.61 81.98 49.65
CA ASP A 291 5.75 80.80 49.48
C ASP A 291 5.56 80.45 47.99
N THR A 292 5.43 81.47 47.13
CA THR A 292 5.39 81.31 45.67
C THR A 292 6.76 80.94 45.10
N ARG A 293 7.84 81.51 45.63
CA ARG A 293 9.22 81.18 45.27
C ARG A 293 9.54 79.73 45.63
N GLN A 294 9.18 79.29 46.83
CA GLN A 294 9.36 77.91 47.28
C GLN A 294 8.53 76.92 46.47
N LYS A 295 7.28 77.27 46.09
CA LYS A 295 6.45 76.46 45.18
C LYS A 295 7.09 76.28 43.80
N LEU A 296 7.72 77.32 43.24
CA LEU A 296 8.44 77.24 41.96
C LEU A 296 9.73 76.42 42.02
N VAL A 297 10.47 76.52 43.13
CA VAL A 297 11.66 75.69 43.40
C VAL A 297 11.26 74.22 43.56
N ASN A 298 10.21 73.95 44.35
CA ASN A 298 9.67 72.60 44.54
C ASN A 298 9.19 71.99 43.23
N ALA A 299 8.44 72.76 42.42
CA ALA A 299 8.02 72.33 41.09
C ALA A 299 9.23 72.02 40.19
N SER A 300 10.28 72.85 40.19
CA SER A 300 11.51 72.59 39.43
C SER A 300 12.24 71.33 39.88
N THR A 301 12.29 71.03 41.18
CA THR A 301 12.88 69.80 41.71
C THR A 301 12.02 68.56 41.41
N GLU A 302 10.69 68.68 41.45
CA GLU A 302 9.77 67.61 41.05
C GLU A 302 9.91 67.30 39.55
N PHE A 303 10.04 68.32 38.71
CA PHE A 303 10.32 68.14 37.27
C PHE A 303 11.67 67.44 37.00
N ALA A 304 12.71 67.70 37.81
CA ALA A 304 14.01 67.02 37.70
C ALA A 304 13.95 65.55 38.18
N ALA A 305 13.15 65.27 39.21
CA ALA A 305 12.92 63.91 39.71
C ALA A 305 12.14 63.06 38.69
N VAL A 306 11.10 63.62 38.06
CA VAL A 306 10.33 62.94 37.01
C VAL A 306 11.21 62.62 35.79
N GLU A 307 12.12 63.53 35.41
CA GLU A 307 13.06 63.30 34.30
C GLU A 307 14.10 62.20 34.60
N SER A 308 14.65 62.16 35.82
CA SER A 308 15.56 61.07 36.24
C SER A 308 14.85 59.72 36.31
N ASN A 309 13.61 59.68 36.78
CA ASN A 309 12.81 58.46 36.84
C ASN A 309 12.41 57.95 35.44
N ALA A 310 12.14 58.87 34.50
CA ALA A 310 11.89 58.52 33.10
C ALA A 310 13.14 57.96 32.40
N ALA A 311 14.34 58.52 32.68
CA ALA A 311 15.61 58.01 32.16
C ALA A 311 16.01 56.64 32.75
N ALA A 312 15.61 56.33 33.98
CA ALA A 312 15.89 55.05 34.64
C ALA A 312 14.94 53.91 34.21
N ALA A 313 13.83 54.22 33.54
CA ALA A 313 12.85 53.22 33.07
C ALA A 313 13.22 52.58 31.72
N GLU A 314 14.23 53.10 31.02
CA GLU A 314 14.77 52.45 29.82
C GLU A 314 15.77 51.34 30.23
N VAL A 315 15.45 50.10 29.86
CA VAL A 315 16.33 48.92 29.88
C VAL A 315 16.58 48.29 31.26
N SER A 316 15.64 47.50 31.78
CA SER A 316 15.98 46.40 32.71
C SER A 316 14.93 45.30 32.92
N GLN A 317 13.77 45.33 32.24
CA GLN A 317 12.91 44.14 32.23
C GLN A 317 13.17 43.35 30.94
N PRO A 318 13.82 42.17 30.99
CA PRO A 318 13.57 41.20 29.96
C PRO A 318 12.07 40.95 30.01
N ILE A 319 11.37 41.34 28.95
CA ILE A 319 10.03 40.80 28.69
C ILE A 319 10.28 39.31 28.55
N SER A 320 10.13 38.59 29.65
CA SER A 320 9.89 37.16 29.60
C SER A 320 8.58 37.06 28.84
N LEU A 321 8.69 36.86 27.53
CA LEU A 321 7.70 36.11 26.77
C LEU A 321 7.70 34.70 27.37
N SER A 322 7.25 34.59 28.63
CA SER A 322 6.58 33.42 29.14
C SER A 322 5.38 33.30 28.21
N ARG A 323 5.63 32.62 27.09
CA ARG A 323 4.66 32.02 26.22
C ARG A 323 3.68 31.33 27.15
N ASN A 324 2.60 32.02 27.49
CA ASN A 324 1.46 31.41 28.12
C ASN A 324 0.97 30.45 27.04
N PRO A 325 1.16 29.13 27.18
CA PRO A 325 0.78 28.17 26.17
C PRO A 325 -0.71 27.96 26.39
N THR A 326 -1.51 28.96 26.03
CA THR A 326 -2.95 28.84 25.98
C THR A 326 -3.30 27.84 24.88
N PHE A 327 -3.29 26.57 25.29
CA PHE A 327 -4.48 25.74 25.19
C PHE A 327 -5.05 25.53 23.77
N THR A 328 -4.21 25.22 22.77
CA THR A 328 -4.71 24.94 21.41
C THR A 328 -3.92 23.85 20.67
N ARG A 329 -4.03 22.61 21.17
CA ARG A 329 -3.99 21.37 20.36
C ARG A 329 -4.44 20.21 21.25
N GLN A 330 -5.75 20.05 21.39
CA GLN A 330 -6.44 19.08 22.26
C GLN A 330 -6.18 17.59 21.95
N GLY A 331 -5.32 17.22 20.99
CA GLY A 331 -5.04 15.82 20.65
C GLY A 331 -3.60 15.37 20.89
N CYS A 332 -3.40 14.09 21.20
CA CYS A 332 -2.10 13.45 21.31
C CYS A 332 -1.32 13.59 19.99
N MET A 333 -0.06 14.05 20.03
CA MET A 333 0.75 14.28 18.82
C MET A 333 1.22 12.99 18.12
N ILE A 334 0.97 11.83 18.72
CA ILE A 334 1.35 10.53 18.16
C ILE A 334 0.20 9.95 17.34
N CYS A 335 -1.00 9.83 17.92
CA CYS A 335 -2.18 9.32 17.19
C CYS A 335 -3.07 10.40 16.58
N LEU A 336 -2.91 11.67 16.99
CA LEU A 336 -3.74 12.81 16.60
C LEU A 336 -5.24 12.66 16.89
N ALA A 337 -5.65 11.60 17.60
CA ALA A 337 -7.04 11.25 17.86
C ALA A 337 -7.40 11.44 19.35
N ASN A 338 -6.64 10.79 20.24
CA ASN A 338 -7.00 10.72 21.65
C ASN A 338 -6.49 11.93 22.44
N GLU A 339 -7.21 12.31 23.49
CA GLU A 339 -6.80 13.39 24.40
C GLU A 339 -5.53 13.07 25.18
N LYS A 340 -4.86 14.13 25.67
CA LYS A 340 -3.60 14.02 26.40
C LYS A 340 -3.85 13.72 27.88
N ASN A 341 -3.90 12.43 28.22
CA ASN A 341 -4.12 11.97 29.59
C ASN A 341 -2.88 11.30 30.25
N MET A 342 -1.69 11.42 29.67
CA MET A 342 -0.43 10.94 30.26
C MET A 342 0.70 11.96 30.08
N ALA A 343 1.47 12.22 31.15
CA ALA A 343 2.73 12.97 31.12
C ALA A 343 3.94 12.08 31.40
N PHE A 344 5.09 12.44 30.83
CA PHE A 344 6.38 11.84 31.18
C PHE A 344 7.11 12.68 32.23
N GLY A 345 8.10 12.10 32.92
CA GLY A 345 8.97 12.83 33.86
C GLY A 345 9.75 14.03 33.27
N CYS A 346 9.68 14.26 31.96
CA CYS A 346 10.21 15.45 31.28
C CYS A 346 9.19 16.56 31.03
N GLY A 347 7.93 16.40 31.47
CA GLY A 347 6.84 17.37 31.30
C GLY A 347 6.02 17.24 30.00
N HIS A 348 6.49 16.47 29.02
CA HIS A 348 5.78 16.28 27.75
C HIS A 348 4.64 15.25 27.86
N MET A 349 3.57 15.46 27.09
CA MET A 349 2.30 14.74 27.24
C MET A 349 1.87 13.95 25.99
N THR A 350 1.17 12.84 26.20
CA THR A 350 0.53 11.98 25.17
C THR A 350 -0.81 11.43 25.68
N CYS A 351 -1.55 10.73 24.83
CA CYS A 351 -2.60 9.83 25.33
C CYS A 351 -1.96 8.58 25.98
N PHE A 352 -2.72 7.89 26.81
CA PHE A 352 -2.30 6.70 27.55
C PHE A 352 -1.88 5.55 26.60
N GLU A 353 -2.65 5.33 25.53
CA GLU A 353 -2.40 4.26 24.57
C GLU A 353 -1.08 4.44 23.83
N CYS A 354 -0.80 5.65 23.35
CA CYS A 354 0.45 5.95 22.66
C CYS A 354 1.61 6.03 23.65
N GLY A 355 1.38 6.66 24.81
CA GLY A 355 2.38 6.83 25.85
C GLY A 355 2.94 5.48 26.31
N SER A 356 2.06 4.50 26.55
CA SER A 356 2.44 3.17 27.05
C SER A 356 3.37 2.40 26.10
N LYS A 357 3.31 2.68 24.79
CA LYS A 357 4.08 1.97 23.75
C LYS A 357 5.47 2.55 23.47
N ILE A 358 5.77 3.78 23.91
CA ILE A 358 7.03 4.47 23.58
C ILE A 358 8.04 4.44 24.72
N ARG A 359 9.31 4.13 24.46
CA ARG A 359 10.38 4.08 25.50
C ARG A 359 11.19 5.38 25.64
N LYS A 360 11.13 6.27 24.66
CA LYS A 360 11.76 7.60 24.64
C LYS A 360 10.69 8.67 24.38
N CYS A 361 10.84 9.84 24.99
CA CYS A 361 9.92 10.95 24.76
C CYS A 361 9.95 11.39 23.29
N HIS A 362 8.78 11.47 22.66
CA HIS A 362 8.64 11.87 21.25
C HIS A 362 9.00 13.35 20.99
N ILE A 363 9.12 14.16 22.04
CA ILE A 363 9.48 15.59 21.94
C ILE A 363 10.97 15.78 22.24
N CYS A 364 11.42 15.43 23.45
CA CYS A 364 12.81 15.68 23.88
C CYS A 364 13.75 14.48 23.79
N ARG A 365 13.30 13.33 23.29
CA ARG A 365 14.08 12.10 23.05
C ARG A 365 14.74 11.46 24.28
N ARG A 366 14.54 12.00 25.49
CA ARG A 366 15.00 11.41 26.75
C ARG A 366 14.30 10.08 27.02
N LYS A 367 15.01 9.14 27.66
CA LYS A 367 14.45 7.85 28.10
C LYS A 367 13.30 8.12 29.10
N ILE A 368 12.17 7.45 28.91
CA ILE A 368 11.02 7.60 29.80
C ILE A 368 11.25 6.70 31.01
N THR A 369 11.45 7.32 32.17
CA THR A 369 11.57 6.64 33.47
C THR A 369 10.25 6.65 34.23
N ASN A 370 9.53 7.78 34.18
CA ASN A 370 8.27 7.99 34.89
C ASN A 370 7.13 8.32 33.93
N ARG A 371 5.96 7.72 34.18
CA ARG A 371 4.69 7.96 33.47
C ARG A 371 3.64 8.34 34.49
N ILE A 372 3.02 9.48 34.30
CA ILE A 372 2.03 10.05 35.22
C ILE A 372 0.71 10.12 34.45
N LYS A 373 -0.32 9.42 34.93
CA LYS A 373 -1.69 9.53 34.38
C LYS A 373 -2.29 10.82 34.92
N LEU A 374 -2.78 11.70 34.05
CA LEU A 374 -3.12 13.06 34.45
C LEU A 374 -4.52 13.21 35.05
N PHE A 375 -5.46 12.31 34.77
CA PHE A 375 -6.73 12.17 35.51
C PHE A 375 -7.26 10.73 35.33
N PRO A 376 -7.89 10.12 36.35
CA PRO A 376 -8.78 8.98 36.16
C PRO A 376 -10.20 9.49 35.86
N ASP A 377 -10.77 9.06 34.75
CA ASP A 377 -12.23 8.83 34.71
C ASP A 377 -12.53 7.55 35.48
#